data_AF-A0A9P7ETJ3-F1
#
_entry.id   AF-A0A9P7ETJ3-F1
#
_cell.length_a   1.000
_cell.length_b   1.000
_cell.length_c   1.000
_cell.angle_alpha   90.00
_cell.angle_beta   90.00
_cell.angle_gamma   90.00
#
_symmetry.space_group_name_H-M   'P 1'
#
loop_
_entity.id
_entity.type
_entity.pdbx_description
1 polymer ?
#
loop_
_entity_poly.entity_id
_entity_poly.type
_entity_poly.pdbx_seq_one_letter_code
_entity_poly.pdbx_strand_id
1 'polypeptide(L)'
;MDQVTSTVGQQFRNFKATVCSAYNTQELCQEAEARARCNVKRTAKRAVGQQGKQMEPKHTQHNEVFNFQTYKFHALGDYISTICLYGTSDLYSSEPGKLKHHSPKARYSRTDCKSFVKQLTRIECRQAHIRHIGDKIVHRPHVEIAEMAGSPDVHHHIGMTQKYPIHIGTYLRSHESDPAIKVSPIILTPRTPSNSPVQNFLPKLKQHLLQRIHKLTDISSEDTKTIIIKDYHLYHHNIARFNYTMYDVHRAQDIVNPCTSHCNVMVLSSDNDMGLEGHRFIYGKVLGVYHVNVIYVGVGMIDFIPLRVEFLWVHWYEPMEQVSSWDTSTLDRLRFPPMDDES
;
A
#
# COMPACT_ATOMS: atom_id res chain seq x y z
N MET A 1 29.94 -16.10 38.63
CA MET A 1 28.52 -15.71 38.84
C MET A 1 28.26 -15.32 40.31
N ASP A 2 28.84 -16.04 41.28
CA ASP A 2 28.64 -15.81 42.73
C ASP A 2 29.02 -14.41 43.23
N GLN A 3 30.13 -13.88 42.74
CA GLN A 3 30.59 -12.54 43.11
C GLN A 3 29.62 -11.46 42.60
N VAL A 4 29.02 -11.67 41.43
CA VAL A 4 28.10 -10.72 40.79
C VAL A 4 26.76 -10.68 41.54
N THR A 5 26.16 -11.83 41.85
CA THR A 5 24.91 -11.89 42.62
C THR A 5 25.09 -11.36 44.05
N SER A 6 26.24 -11.63 44.66
CA SER A 6 26.60 -11.07 45.98
C SER A 6 26.70 -9.55 45.94
N THR A 7 27.34 -9.01 44.89
CA THR A 7 27.45 -7.57 44.66
C THR A 7 26.08 -6.93 44.45
N VAL A 8 25.21 -7.56 43.64
CA VAL A 8 23.83 -7.09 43.42
C VAL A 8 23.02 -7.09 44.72
N GLY A 9 23.12 -8.15 45.53
CA GLY A 9 22.47 -8.21 46.84
C GLY A 9 22.95 -7.10 47.79
N GLN A 10 24.25 -6.79 47.77
CA GLN A 10 24.81 -5.68 48.55
C GLN A 10 24.31 -4.32 48.05
N GLN A 11 24.21 -4.13 46.72
CA GLN A 11 23.65 -2.91 46.13
C GLN A 11 22.18 -2.69 46.50
N PHE A 12 21.35 -3.73 46.50
CA PHE A 12 19.95 -3.59 46.94
C PHE A 12 19.83 -3.26 48.43
N ARG A 13 20.69 -3.84 49.29
CA ARG A 13 20.74 -3.49 50.71
C ARG A 13 21.18 -2.04 50.92
N ASN A 14 22.19 -1.59 50.17
CA ASN A 14 22.64 -0.20 50.17
C ASN A 14 21.52 0.73 49.68
N PHE A 15 20.85 0.41 48.57
CA PHE A 15 19.71 1.17 48.04
C PHE A 15 18.60 1.33 49.09
N LYS A 16 18.25 0.24 49.80
CA LYS A 16 17.26 0.30 50.88
C LYS A 16 17.71 1.19 52.04
N ALA A 17 18.98 1.13 52.42
CA ALA A 17 19.51 1.87 53.56
C ALA A 17 19.71 3.37 53.27
N THR A 18 20.23 3.71 52.09
CA THR A 18 20.65 5.08 51.75
C THR A 18 19.66 5.81 50.86
N VAL A 19 19.10 5.17 49.84
CA VAL A 19 18.23 5.83 48.85
C VAL A 19 16.80 5.89 49.37
N CYS A 20 16.25 4.78 49.87
CA CYS A 20 14.87 4.79 50.38
C CYS A 20 14.69 5.66 51.64
N SER A 21 15.75 5.94 52.39
CA SER A 21 15.70 6.88 53.52
C SER A 21 15.81 8.35 53.09
N ALA A 22 16.46 8.62 51.96
CA ALA A 22 16.64 9.97 51.42
C ALA A 22 15.40 10.51 50.68
N TYR A 23 14.55 9.63 50.14
CA TYR A 23 13.37 10.02 49.37
C TYR A 23 12.07 9.56 50.03
N ASN A 24 11.15 10.50 50.24
CA ASN A 24 9.80 10.19 50.72
C ASN A 24 8.91 9.75 49.54
N THR A 25 8.86 8.45 49.28
CA THR A 25 8.05 7.86 48.20
C THR A 25 6.62 7.62 48.66
N GLN A 26 5.67 8.19 47.93
CA GLN A 26 4.24 8.03 48.15
C GLN A 26 3.59 7.37 46.95
N GLU A 27 2.47 6.70 47.19
CA GLU A 27 1.70 6.05 46.15
C GLU A 27 1.08 7.06 45.18
N LEU A 28 0.95 6.65 43.92
CA LEU A 28 0.21 7.43 42.94
C LEU A 28 -1.28 7.51 43.33
N CYS A 29 -1.93 8.63 43.02
CA CYS A 29 -3.36 8.81 43.29
C CYS A 29 -4.22 7.65 42.75
N GLN A 30 -3.91 7.17 41.55
CA GLN A 30 -4.60 6.04 40.93
C GLN A 30 -4.44 4.72 41.70
N GLU A 31 -3.26 4.49 42.29
CA GLU A 31 -2.98 3.29 43.09
C GLU A 31 -3.68 3.37 44.45
N ALA A 32 -3.67 4.54 45.09
CA ALA A 32 -4.42 4.79 46.32
C ALA A 32 -5.93 4.56 46.13
N GLU A 33 -6.51 5.07 45.03
CA GLU A 33 -7.90 4.83 44.65
C GLU A 33 -8.19 3.35 44.35
N ALA A 34 -7.27 2.66 43.66
CA ALA A 34 -7.39 1.23 43.40
C ALA A 34 -7.39 0.42 44.71
N ARG A 35 -6.50 0.74 45.66
CA ARG A 35 -6.47 0.10 46.98
C ARG A 35 -7.73 0.35 47.78
N ALA A 36 -8.22 1.59 47.80
CA ALA A 36 -9.49 1.93 48.46
C ALA A 36 -10.64 1.08 47.90
N ARG A 37 -10.77 0.99 46.57
CA ARG A 37 -11.77 0.14 45.90
C ARG A 37 -11.61 -1.34 46.24
N CYS A 38 -10.38 -1.85 46.27
CA CYS A 38 -10.10 -3.24 46.64
C CYS A 38 -10.39 -3.53 48.12
N ASN A 39 -10.10 -2.60 49.03
CA ASN A 39 -10.41 -2.71 50.45
C ASN A 39 -11.93 -2.73 50.66
N VAL A 40 -12.69 -1.85 50.01
CA VAL A 40 -14.16 -1.87 50.03
C VAL A 40 -14.72 -3.20 49.50
N LYS A 41 -14.16 -3.75 48.40
CA LYS A 41 -14.57 -5.06 47.89
C LYS A 41 -14.21 -6.20 48.85
N ARG A 42 -13.06 -6.15 49.51
CA ARG A 42 -12.62 -7.16 50.50
C ARG A 42 -13.46 -7.08 51.78
N THR A 43 -13.78 -5.89 52.28
CA THR A 43 -14.65 -5.70 53.44
C THR A 43 -16.08 -6.11 53.11
N ALA A 44 -16.60 -5.79 51.92
CA ALA A 44 -17.91 -6.28 51.46
C ALA A 44 -17.97 -7.81 51.39
N LYS A 45 -16.89 -8.48 50.93
CA LYS A 45 -16.80 -9.95 50.95
C LYS A 45 -16.65 -10.56 52.35
N ARG A 46 -16.03 -9.83 53.30
CA ARG A 46 -15.87 -10.25 54.71
C ARG A 46 -17.06 -9.91 55.60
N ALA A 47 -17.88 -8.92 55.22
CA ALA A 47 -19.04 -8.43 55.95
C ALA A 47 -20.33 -9.22 55.67
N VAL A 48 -20.24 -10.38 55.01
CA VAL A 48 -21.29 -11.40 55.06
C VAL A 48 -21.30 -11.98 56.48
N GLY A 49 -21.84 -11.23 57.45
CA GLY A 49 -22.04 -11.72 58.82
C GLY A 49 -22.13 -10.71 59.96
N GLN A 50 -21.56 -9.49 59.88
CA GLN A 50 -21.64 -8.53 61.01
C GLN A 50 -21.73 -7.08 60.52
N GLN A 51 -22.75 -6.36 61.04
CA GLN A 51 -22.91 -4.92 60.86
C GLN A 51 -21.86 -4.17 61.69
N GLY A 52 -21.01 -3.40 61.03
CA GLY A 52 -19.99 -2.58 61.68
C GLY A 52 -19.77 -1.25 60.95
N LYS A 53 -19.91 -0.16 61.70
CA LYS A 53 -19.68 1.27 61.40
C LYS A 53 -18.96 1.61 60.09
N GLN A 54 -19.58 2.47 59.31
CA GLN A 54 -18.91 3.23 58.24
C GLN A 54 -17.78 4.08 58.84
N MET A 55 -16.54 3.68 58.60
CA MET A 55 -15.40 4.58 58.70
C MET A 55 -15.28 5.33 57.37
N GLU A 56 -15.35 6.66 57.43
CA GLU A 56 -15.03 7.52 56.29
C GLU A 56 -13.67 7.15 55.69
N PRO A 57 -13.55 7.04 54.35
CA PRO A 57 -12.28 6.76 53.71
C PRO A 57 -11.37 7.98 53.83
N LYS A 58 -10.48 7.97 54.83
CA LYS A 58 -9.36 8.91 54.83
C LYS A 58 -8.52 8.66 53.59
N HIS A 59 -8.50 9.63 52.68
CA HIS A 59 -7.57 9.73 51.55
C HIS A 59 -6.16 10.04 52.09
N THR A 60 -5.57 9.11 52.82
CA THR A 60 -4.16 9.18 53.18
C THR A 60 -3.40 8.33 52.19
N GLN A 61 -2.63 8.99 51.33
CA GLN A 61 -1.60 8.33 50.53
C GLN A 61 -0.64 7.65 51.50
N HIS A 62 -0.41 6.35 51.30
CA HIS A 62 0.49 5.62 52.17
C HIS A 62 1.92 5.77 51.64
N ASN A 63 2.89 5.86 52.55
CA ASN A 63 4.29 5.88 52.15
C ASN A 63 4.67 4.47 51.68
N GLU A 64 5.15 4.37 50.45
CA GLU A 64 5.62 3.11 49.91
C GLU A 64 7.11 2.95 50.21
N VAL A 65 7.46 1.80 50.81
CA VAL A 65 8.83 1.47 51.19
C VAL A 65 9.25 0.24 50.42
N PHE A 66 10.46 0.30 49.85
CA PHE A 66 11.02 -0.83 49.12
C PHE A 66 11.11 -2.10 49.97
N ASN A 67 10.33 -3.11 49.60
CA ASN A 67 10.31 -4.41 50.28
C ASN A 67 11.38 -5.36 49.74
N PHE A 68 12.49 -5.42 50.47
CA PHE A 68 13.59 -6.35 50.17
C PHE A 68 13.35 -7.79 50.66
N GLN A 69 12.39 -8.04 51.55
CA GLN A 69 12.08 -9.36 52.10
C GLN A 69 11.06 -10.10 51.21
N THR A 70 11.33 -10.16 49.91
CA THR A 70 10.50 -10.95 48.98
C THR A 70 11.28 -12.15 48.49
N TYR A 71 10.56 -13.24 48.19
CA TYR A 71 11.14 -14.49 47.68
C TYR A 71 12.11 -14.24 46.51
N LYS A 72 11.80 -13.28 45.65
CA LYS A 72 12.63 -12.91 44.50
C LYS A 72 14.07 -12.57 44.89
N PHE A 73 14.28 -11.86 45.99
CA PHE A 73 15.63 -11.48 46.43
C PHE A 73 16.34 -12.61 47.18
N HIS A 74 15.60 -13.49 47.86
CA HIS A 74 16.15 -14.67 48.53
C HIS A 74 16.62 -15.73 47.52
N ALA A 75 15.85 -15.94 46.46
CA ALA A 75 16.16 -16.91 45.41
C ALA A 75 17.34 -16.47 44.50
N LEU A 76 17.86 -15.24 44.65
CA LEU A 76 18.97 -14.74 43.83
C LEU A 76 20.26 -15.56 43.97
N GLY A 77 20.51 -16.13 45.15
CA GLY A 77 21.64 -17.03 45.38
C GLY A 77 21.45 -18.38 44.69
N ASP A 78 20.21 -18.89 44.69
CA ASP A 78 19.87 -20.20 44.15
C ASP A 78 19.88 -20.23 42.61
N TYR A 79 19.79 -19.07 41.95
CA TYR A 79 19.87 -19.02 40.48
C TYR A 79 21.23 -19.48 39.95
N ILE A 80 22.31 -19.34 40.70
CA ILE A 80 23.65 -19.65 40.19
C ILE A 80 23.86 -21.14 40.04
N SER A 81 23.56 -21.90 41.11
CA SER A 81 23.57 -23.35 41.08
C SER A 81 22.60 -23.89 40.01
N THR A 82 21.42 -23.28 39.89
CA THR A 82 20.43 -23.62 38.87
C THR A 82 20.96 -23.39 37.44
N ILE A 83 21.60 -22.26 37.17
CA ILE A 83 22.18 -21.93 35.85
C ILE A 83 23.34 -22.88 35.51
N CYS A 84 24.20 -23.20 36.49
CA CYS A 84 25.29 -24.15 36.30
C CYS A 84 24.80 -25.57 36.00
N LEU A 85 23.67 -25.98 36.59
CA LEU A 85 23.14 -27.34 36.46
C LEU A 85 22.26 -27.53 35.21
N TYR A 86 21.47 -26.51 34.84
CA TYR A 86 20.45 -26.63 33.79
C TYR A 86 20.61 -25.65 32.63
N GLY A 87 21.62 -24.78 32.67
CA GLY A 87 21.77 -23.68 31.72
C GLY A 87 20.86 -22.49 32.03
N THR A 88 20.95 -21.44 31.22
CA THR A 88 20.20 -20.21 31.42
C THR A 88 18.71 -20.41 31.05
N SER A 89 17.81 -19.95 31.91
CA SER A 89 16.34 -20.07 31.72
C SER A 89 15.74 -18.90 30.94
N ASP A 90 16.56 -17.95 30.53
CA ASP A 90 16.26 -16.71 29.82
C ASP A 90 15.62 -16.90 28.43
N LEU A 91 15.55 -18.15 27.94
CA LEU A 91 14.83 -18.51 26.72
C LEU A 91 13.41 -19.05 26.96
N TYR A 92 13.02 -19.35 28.20
CA TYR A 92 11.65 -19.77 28.53
C TYR A 92 10.77 -18.56 28.78
N SER A 93 10.50 -17.80 27.72
CA SER A 93 9.51 -16.73 27.79
C SER A 93 8.11 -17.34 27.97
N SER A 94 7.34 -16.84 28.94
CA SER A 94 5.90 -17.13 29.02
C SER A 94 5.08 -16.33 28.00
N GLU A 95 5.73 -15.41 27.29
CA GLU A 95 5.13 -14.54 26.29
C GLU A 95 4.44 -15.31 25.14
N PRO A 96 5.00 -16.39 24.56
CA PRO A 96 4.30 -17.17 23.54
C PRO A 96 3.01 -17.80 24.06
N GLY A 97 3.01 -18.29 25.31
CA GLY A 97 1.81 -18.80 25.97
C GLY A 97 0.78 -17.69 26.20
N LYS A 98 1.22 -16.55 26.73
CA LYS A 98 0.38 -15.37 26.96
C LYS A 98 -0.23 -14.86 25.65
N LEU A 99 0.57 -14.65 24.61
CA LEU A 99 0.17 -14.27 23.25
C LEU A 99 -0.86 -15.22 22.66
N LYS A 100 -0.67 -16.53 22.82
CA LYS A 100 -1.64 -17.55 22.37
C LYS A 100 -3.00 -17.40 23.05
N HIS A 101 -3.08 -16.90 24.29
CA HIS A 101 -4.36 -16.64 24.96
C HIS A 101 -5.05 -15.35 24.51
N HIS A 102 -4.37 -14.40 23.88
CA HIS A 102 -5.01 -13.19 23.35
C HIS A 102 -5.99 -13.51 22.22
N SER A 103 -5.63 -14.42 21.32
CA SER A 103 -6.47 -14.82 20.18
C SER A 103 -7.84 -15.38 20.59
N PRO A 104 -7.96 -16.42 21.44
CA PRO A 104 -9.25 -16.93 21.88
C PRO A 104 -10.04 -15.91 22.71
N LYS A 105 -9.39 -15.09 23.54
CA LYS A 105 -10.07 -14.03 24.31
C LYS A 105 -10.65 -12.94 23.39
N ALA A 106 -9.92 -12.52 22.37
CA ALA A 106 -10.40 -11.55 21.38
C ALA A 106 -11.50 -12.12 20.47
N ARG A 107 -11.52 -13.44 20.24
CA ARG A 107 -12.63 -14.09 19.53
C ARG A 107 -13.86 -14.26 20.42
N TYR A 108 -13.67 -14.53 21.71
CA TYR A 108 -14.78 -14.67 22.67
C TYR A 108 -15.61 -13.39 22.79
N SER A 109 -14.98 -12.21 22.78
CA SER A 109 -15.70 -10.92 22.78
C SER A 109 -16.57 -10.68 21.54
N ARG A 110 -16.41 -11.49 20.48
CA ARG A 110 -17.22 -11.45 19.25
C ARG A 110 -18.34 -12.49 19.24
N THR A 111 -18.55 -13.21 20.35
CA THR A 111 -19.64 -14.19 20.52
C THR A 111 -20.75 -13.60 21.37
N ASP A 112 -21.95 -14.15 21.28
CA ASP A 112 -23.10 -13.77 22.11
C ASP A 112 -23.06 -14.37 23.54
N CYS A 113 -21.92 -14.94 23.94
CA CYS A 113 -21.69 -15.70 25.17
C CYS A 113 -22.60 -16.96 25.37
N LYS A 114 -23.40 -17.36 24.37
CA LYS A 114 -24.29 -18.53 24.41
C LYS A 114 -23.76 -19.61 23.46
N SER A 115 -23.53 -20.82 23.99
CA SER A 115 -22.93 -21.91 23.19
C SER A 115 -21.65 -21.47 22.44
N PHE A 116 -20.83 -20.67 23.13
CA PHE A 116 -19.71 -19.93 22.55
C PHE A 116 -18.67 -20.81 21.87
N VAL A 117 -18.55 -22.09 22.25
CA VAL A 117 -17.63 -23.06 21.64
C VAL A 117 -17.89 -23.16 20.14
N LYS A 118 -19.14 -23.38 19.71
CA LYS A 118 -19.51 -23.52 18.30
C LYS A 118 -19.24 -22.24 17.51
N GLN A 119 -19.42 -21.08 18.15
CA GLN A 119 -19.17 -19.78 17.54
C GLN A 119 -17.68 -19.51 17.39
N LEU A 120 -16.89 -19.86 18.41
CA LEU A 120 -15.44 -19.74 18.42
C LEU A 120 -14.81 -20.58 17.30
N THR A 121 -15.26 -21.83 17.14
CA THR A 121 -14.81 -22.71 16.06
C THR A 121 -15.17 -22.14 14.68
N ARG A 122 -16.37 -21.57 14.51
CA ARG A 122 -16.76 -20.93 13.24
C ARG A 122 -15.88 -19.72 12.91
N ILE A 123 -15.57 -18.89 13.89
CA ILE A 123 -14.69 -17.72 13.71
C ILE A 123 -13.29 -18.20 13.31
N GLU A 124 -12.77 -19.23 13.97
CA GLU A 124 -11.48 -19.83 13.64
C GLU A 124 -11.44 -20.40 12.22
N CYS A 125 -12.42 -21.22 11.84
CA CYS A 125 -12.51 -21.78 10.48
C CYS A 125 -12.60 -20.68 9.42
N ARG A 126 -13.37 -19.62 9.68
CA ARG A 126 -13.47 -18.49 8.75
C ARG A 126 -12.14 -17.74 8.61
N GLN A 127 -11.44 -17.51 9.71
CA GLN A 127 -10.11 -16.89 9.70
C GLN A 127 -9.09 -17.77 8.96
N ALA A 128 -9.10 -19.08 9.20
CA ALA A 128 -8.23 -20.03 8.51
C ALA A 128 -8.51 -20.07 7.00
N HIS A 129 -9.79 -20.07 6.60
CA HIS A 129 -10.17 -20.01 5.19
C HIS A 129 -9.69 -18.70 4.53
N ILE A 130 -9.92 -17.55 5.16
CA ILE A 130 -9.42 -16.25 4.64
C ILE A 130 -7.90 -16.26 4.50
N ARG A 131 -7.17 -16.80 5.49
CA ARG A 131 -5.71 -16.96 5.39
C ARG A 131 -5.32 -17.85 4.22
N HIS A 132 -5.96 -19.00 4.06
CA HIS A 132 -5.68 -19.91 2.95
C HIS A 132 -6.01 -19.29 1.58
N ILE A 133 -7.03 -18.44 1.47
CA ILE A 133 -7.27 -17.62 0.27
C ILE A 133 -6.13 -16.63 0.08
N GLY A 134 -5.73 -15.92 1.15
CA GLY A 134 -4.58 -15.01 1.15
C GLY A 134 -3.29 -15.69 0.70
N ASP A 135 -2.97 -16.86 1.25
CA ASP A 135 -1.80 -17.65 0.90
C ASP A 135 -1.84 -18.12 -0.56
N LYS A 136 -3.02 -18.46 -1.09
CA LYS A 136 -3.20 -18.74 -2.53
C LYS A 136 -3.01 -17.51 -3.41
N ILE A 137 -3.40 -16.32 -2.93
CA ILE A 137 -3.15 -15.05 -3.62
C ILE A 137 -1.65 -14.67 -3.55
N VAL A 138 -0.98 -14.95 -2.42
CA VAL A 138 0.44 -14.64 -2.18
C VAL A 138 1.39 -15.66 -2.85
N HIS A 139 0.98 -16.93 -2.98
CA HIS A 139 1.67 -17.96 -3.78
C HIS A 139 1.38 -17.85 -5.28
N ARG A 140 0.49 -16.95 -5.70
CA ARG A 140 0.56 -16.38 -7.05
C ARG A 140 1.85 -15.57 -7.04
N PRO A 141 2.91 -15.99 -7.75
CA PRO A 141 4.20 -15.38 -7.55
C PRO A 141 4.03 -13.91 -7.88
N HIS A 142 4.25 -13.09 -6.86
CA HIS A 142 4.24 -11.65 -6.96
C HIS A 142 5.49 -11.19 -7.72
N VAL A 143 5.69 -11.71 -8.94
CA VAL A 143 6.77 -11.30 -9.85
C VAL A 143 6.67 -9.79 -10.13
N GLU A 144 5.48 -9.19 -9.98
CA GLU A 144 5.23 -7.77 -10.23
C GLU A 144 5.73 -6.79 -9.12
N ILE A 145 6.14 -7.27 -7.93
CA ILE A 145 6.76 -6.42 -6.88
C ILE A 145 8.27 -6.68 -6.81
N ALA A 146 8.75 -7.84 -7.25
CA ALA A 146 10.19 -8.15 -7.21
C ALA A 146 11.01 -7.49 -8.33
N GLU A 147 10.39 -6.89 -9.36
CA GLU A 147 11.06 -5.96 -10.29
C GLU A 147 11.25 -4.57 -9.63
N MET A 148 11.79 -4.55 -8.41
CA MET A 148 12.05 -3.33 -7.64
C MET A 148 13.53 -2.93 -7.80
N ALA A 149 13.73 -1.67 -8.16
CA ALA A 149 14.98 -1.01 -8.57
C ALA A 149 15.40 -1.27 -10.03
N GLY A 150 14.55 -0.87 -10.98
CA GLY A 150 15.08 -0.35 -12.25
C GLY A 150 16.07 0.79 -11.95
N SER A 151 17.17 0.87 -12.71
CA SER A 151 18.18 1.91 -12.52
C SER A 151 17.53 3.32 -12.43
N PRO A 152 18.11 4.25 -11.66
CA PRO A 152 17.55 5.60 -11.47
C PRO A 152 17.40 6.40 -12.79
N ASP A 153 17.99 5.91 -13.88
CA ASP A 153 17.93 6.47 -15.23
C ASP A 153 16.65 6.07 -15.99
N VAL A 154 15.91 5.06 -15.52
CA VAL A 154 14.70 4.59 -16.21
C VAL A 154 13.54 5.55 -15.95
N HIS A 155 13.00 6.14 -17.02
CA HIS A 155 11.87 7.09 -16.94
C HIS A 155 10.56 6.45 -16.47
N HIS A 156 10.27 5.23 -16.90
CA HIS A 156 9.03 4.53 -16.57
C HIS A 156 9.24 3.03 -16.57
N HIS A 157 8.37 2.32 -15.86
CA HIS A 157 8.39 0.87 -15.73
C HIS A 157 7.01 0.28 -15.98
N ILE A 158 6.95 -0.63 -16.94
CA ILE A 158 5.81 -1.48 -17.26
C ILE A 158 6.31 -2.93 -17.28
N GLY A 159 5.55 -3.85 -16.69
CA GLY A 159 5.99 -5.23 -16.46
C GLY A 159 6.48 -5.94 -17.72
N MET A 160 7.44 -6.85 -17.59
CA MET A 160 7.99 -7.57 -18.76
C MET A 160 7.21 -8.80 -19.21
N THR A 161 6.17 -9.17 -18.46
CA THR A 161 5.42 -10.40 -18.68
C THR A 161 4.68 -10.40 -20.02
N GLN A 162 4.82 -11.51 -20.75
CA GLN A 162 4.06 -11.81 -21.97
C GLN A 162 2.99 -12.89 -21.74
N LYS A 163 2.66 -13.18 -20.46
CA LYS A 163 1.74 -14.28 -20.10
C LYS A 163 0.28 -14.03 -20.51
N TYR A 164 -0.10 -12.78 -20.75
CA TYR A 164 -1.48 -12.40 -21.06
C TYR A 164 -1.56 -11.78 -22.46
N PRO A 165 -1.38 -12.58 -23.53
CA PRO A 165 -1.54 -12.11 -24.88
C PRO A 165 -3.02 -11.86 -25.21
N ILE A 166 -3.30 -10.72 -25.80
CA ILE A 166 -4.60 -10.34 -26.36
C ILE A 166 -4.43 -10.29 -27.87
N HIS A 167 -5.09 -11.21 -28.58
CA HIS A 167 -5.07 -11.19 -30.03
C HIS A 167 -5.89 -10.00 -30.55
N ILE A 168 -5.24 -9.10 -31.30
CA ILE A 168 -5.83 -7.82 -31.74
C ILE A 168 -7.12 -8.05 -32.52
N GLY A 169 -7.12 -9.01 -33.45
CA GLY A 169 -8.30 -9.26 -34.31
C GLY A 169 -9.51 -9.75 -33.53
N THR A 170 -9.30 -10.55 -32.48
CA THR A 170 -10.38 -11.05 -31.62
C THR A 170 -10.89 -9.93 -30.71
N TYR A 171 -9.96 -9.13 -30.17
CA TYR A 171 -10.27 -8.00 -29.30
C TYR A 171 -11.11 -6.93 -30.00
N LEU A 172 -10.75 -6.56 -31.23
CA LEU A 172 -11.51 -5.57 -32.01
C LEU A 172 -12.91 -6.07 -32.33
N ARG A 173 -13.09 -7.36 -32.60
CA ARG A 173 -14.40 -7.96 -32.89
C ARG A 173 -15.28 -8.04 -31.65
N SER A 174 -14.72 -8.39 -30.50
CA SER A 174 -15.50 -8.50 -29.24
C SER A 174 -15.91 -7.13 -28.69
N HIS A 175 -15.22 -6.06 -29.07
CA HIS A 175 -15.49 -4.70 -28.63
C HIS A 175 -15.92 -3.80 -29.80
N GLU A 176 -16.59 -4.38 -30.80
CA GLU A 176 -17.07 -3.64 -31.97
C GLU A 176 -18.07 -2.54 -31.61
N SER A 177 -18.80 -2.67 -30.49
CA SER A 177 -19.71 -1.64 -30.00
C SER A 177 -19.04 -0.57 -29.12
N ASP A 178 -17.75 -0.72 -28.79
CA ASP A 178 -17.05 0.20 -27.90
C ASP A 178 -16.65 1.49 -28.65
N PRO A 179 -17.18 2.67 -28.25
CA PRO A 179 -16.82 3.95 -28.86
C PRO A 179 -15.33 4.29 -28.70
N ALA A 180 -14.67 3.79 -27.64
CA ALA A 180 -13.25 4.00 -27.45
C ALA A 180 -12.38 3.27 -28.49
N ILE A 181 -12.93 2.35 -29.26
CA ILE A 181 -12.25 1.61 -30.34
C ILE A 181 -12.60 2.19 -31.72
N LYS A 182 -13.80 2.77 -31.85
CA LYS A 182 -14.27 3.57 -32.98
C LYS A 182 -13.86 5.04 -32.81
N VAL A 183 -12.58 5.35 -32.91
CA VAL A 183 -12.13 6.66 -32.42
C VAL A 183 -12.51 7.79 -33.39
N SER A 184 -13.43 8.66 -32.96
CA SER A 184 -13.69 9.99 -33.54
C SER A 184 -12.44 10.89 -33.43
N PRO A 185 -12.28 11.91 -34.28
CA PRO A 185 -11.03 12.67 -34.37
C PRO A 185 -11.02 13.79 -33.34
N ILE A 186 -10.36 13.60 -32.19
CA ILE A 186 -9.92 14.76 -31.41
C ILE A 186 -8.57 15.21 -31.97
N ILE A 187 -8.73 16.11 -32.94
CA ILE A 187 -7.90 17.24 -33.33
C ILE A 187 -6.63 17.41 -32.50
N LEU A 188 -5.49 17.11 -33.13
CA LEU A 188 -4.18 17.68 -32.78
C LEU A 188 -3.64 18.55 -33.94
N THR A 189 -4.52 19.08 -34.80
CA THR A 189 -4.17 20.02 -35.89
C THR A 189 -5.32 20.95 -36.24
N PRO A 190 -5.13 22.29 -36.35
CA PRO A 190 -6.16 23.18 -36.87
C PRO A 190 -6.29 23.02 -38.40
N ARG A 191 -7.53 22.89 -38.87
CA ARG A 191 -8.01 22.99 -40.26
C ARG A 191 -7.62 21.88 -41.26
N THR A 192 -8.58 20.99 -41.53
CA THR A 192 -9.13 20.76 -42.88
C THR A 192 -10.53 20.13 -42.77
N PRO A 193 -11.53 20.54 -43.56
CA PRO A 193 -12.79 19.82 -43.68
C PRO A 193 -12.56 18.67 -44.67
N SER A 194 -12.27 17.48 -44.16
CA SER A 194 -12.15 16.30 -44.99
C SER A 194 -12.89 15.16 -44.31
N ASN A 195 -13.93 14.68 -44.99
CA ASN A 195 -14.72 13.51 -44.66
C ASN A 195 -13.79 12.29 -44.56
N SER A 196 -13.20 12.04 -43.38
CA SER A 196 -12.32 10.91 -43.13
C SER A 196 -13.10 9.82 -42.37
N PRO A 197 -13.04 8.55 -42.81
CA PRO A 197 -13.72 7.45 -42.15
C PRO A 197 -13.17 7.24 -40.73
N VAL A 198 -14.06 6.89 -39.81
CA VAL A 198 -13.82 6.51 -38.40
C VAL A 198 -12.42 5.90 -38.22
N GLN A 199 -11.52 6.61 -37.54
CA GLN A 199 -10.15 6.13 -37.33
C GLN A 199 -10.16 5.02 -36.28
N ASN A 200 -10.15 3.78 -36.74
CA ASN A 200 -10.09 2.60 -35.88
C ASN A 200 -8.81 2.57 -35.03
N PHE A 201 -8.87 1.93 -33.86
CA PHE A 201 -7.74 1.72 -32.94
C PHE A 201 -6.43 1.28 -33.62
N LEU A 202 -6.50 0.36 -34.59
CA LEU A 202 -5.30 -0.25 -35.20
C LEU A 202 -4.48 0.71 -36.09
N PRO A 203 -5.07 1.48 -37.03
CA PRO A 203 -4.37 2.55 -37.74
C PRO A 203 -3.66 3.53 -36.79
N LYS A 204 -4.35 4.02 -35.75
CA LYS A 204 -3.77 4.93 -34.74
C LYS A 204 -2.61 4.29 -34.00
N LEU A 205 -2.75 3.01 -33.61
CA LEU A 205 -1.69 2.25 -32.98
C LEU A 205 -0.47 2.15 -33.90
N LYS A 206 -0.63 1.75 -35.16
CA LYS A 206 0.49 1.64 -36.11
C LYS A 206 1.20 2.98 -36.32
N GLN A 207 0.44 4.08 -36.44
CA GLN A 207 1.01 5.42 -36.55
C GLN A 207 1.81 5.80 -35.29
N HIS A 208 1.28 5.55 -34.09
CA HIS A 208 1.98 5.81 -32.84
C HIS A 208 3.27 4.99 -32.71
N LEU A 209 3.21 3.70 -33.06
CA LEU A 209 4.37 2.81 -33.05
C LEU A 209 5.45 3.28 -34.03
N LEU A 210 5.06 3.75 -35.22
CA LEU A 210 5.99 4.31 -36.21
C LEU A 210 6.72 5.55 -35.68
N GLN A 211 5.98 6.49 -35.11
CA GLN A 211 6.57 7.68 -34.50
C GLN A 211 7.55 7.34 -33.37
N ARG A 212 7.25 6.31 -32.57
CA ARG A 212 8.15 5.82 -31.52
C ARG A 212 9.41 5.17 -32.09
N ILE A 213 9.29 4.37 -33.13
CA ILE A 213 10.43 3.72 -33.78
C ILE A 213 11.34 4.75 -34.44
N HIS A 214 10.78 5.76 -35.12
CA HIS A 214 11.55 6.85 -35.70
C HIS A 214 12.39 7.58 -34.65
N LYS A 215 11.83 7.87 -33.47
CA LYS A 215 12.59 8.48 -32.36
C LYS A 215 13.70 7.60 -31.80
N LEU A 216 13.65 6.29 -32.01
CA LEU A 216 14.63 5.33 -31.52
C LEU A 216 15.72 5.01 -32.54
N THR A 217 15.44 5.14 -33.84
CA THR A 217 16.31 4.67 -34.92
C THR A 217 16.72 5.76 -35.92
N ASP A 218 16.20 6.98 -35.79
CA ASP A 218 16.43 8.11 -36.72
C ASP A 218 16.05 7.81 -38.19
N ILE A 219 15.27 6.74 -38.44
CA ILE A 219 14.80 6.35 -39.76
C ILE A 219 13.53 7.14 -40.10
N SER A 220 13.48 7.75 -41.29
CA SER A 220 12.33 8.53 -41.77
C SER A 220 11.53 7.72 -42.81
N SER A 221 10.54 6.95 -42.36
CA SER A 221 9.64 6.20 -43.25
C SER A 221 8.18 6.47 -42.89
N GLU A 222 7.41 7.13 -43.74
CA GLU A 222 6.02 7.49 -43.42
C GLU A 222 5.02 6.31 -43.58
N ASP A 223 5.46 5.18 -44.16
CA ASP A 223 4.58 4.07 -44.46
C ASP A 223 4.31 3.16 -43.24
N THR A 224 3.08 3.17 -42.72
CA THR A 224 2.60 2.25 -41.66
C THR A 224 2.62 0.77 -42.05
N LYS A 225 2.76 0.47 -43.34
CA LYS A 225 2.91 -0.91 -43.88
C LYS A 225 4.26 -1.53 -43.53
N THR A 226 5.25 -0.71 -43.19
CA THR A 226 6.59 -1.17 -42.79
C THR A 226 6.62 -1.80 -41.39
N ILE A 227 5.52 -1.67 -40.63
CA ILE A 227 5.42 -2.19 -39.27
C ILE A 227 4.55 -3.45 -39.22
N ILE A 228 5.14 -4.51 -38.67
CA ILE A 228 4.47 -5.77 -38.38
C ILE A 228 4.44 -5.97 -36.86
N ILE A 229 3.24 -6.14 -36.31
CA ILE A 229 3.07 -6.53 -34.90
C ILE A 229 3.26 -8.04 -34.83
N LYS A 230 4.26 -8.49 -34.09
CA LYS A 230 4.59 -9.91 -33.94
C LYS A 230 3.40 -10.67 -33.36
N ASP A 231 3.06 -11.78 -34.01
CA ASP A 231 1.95 -12.69 -33.66
C ASP A 231 0.58 -12.03 -33.56
N TYR A 232 0.44 -10.76 -33.98
CA TYR A 232 -0.78 -9.97 -33.85
C TYR A 232 -1.30 -9.86 -32.40
N HIS A 233 -0.39 -9.89 -31.42
CA HIS A 233 -0.70 -9.84 -30.00
C HIS A 233 -0.35 -8.50 -29.35
N LEU A 234 -1.26 -8.02 -28.50
CA LEU A 234 -1.02 -7.01 -27.47
C LEU A 234 -0.78 -7.74 -26.15
N TYR A 235 0.07 -7.20 -25.29
CA TYR A 235 0.22 -7.71 -23.94
C TYR A 235 -0.28 -6.67 -22.97
N HIS A 236 -1.34 -7.02 -22.22
CA HIS A 236 -1.98 -6.12 -21.27
C HIS A 236 -1.28 -6.14 -19.92
N HIS A 237 -1.16 -4.95 -19.33
CA HIS A 237 -0.62 -4.73 -18.00
C HIS A 237 -1.60 -3.95 -17.14
N ASN A 238 -1.60 -4.24 -15.84
CA ASN A 238 -2.51 -3.57 -14.90
C ASN A 238 -1.93 -2.26 -14.36
N ILE A 239 -0.61 -2.11 -14.38
CA ILE A 239 0.09 -1.02 -13.70
C ILE A 239 1.17 -0.46 -14.62
N ALA A 240 1.19 0.86 -14.77
CA ALA A 240 2.33 1.62 -15.28
C ALA A 240 2.89 2.50 -14.15
N ARG A 241 4.21 2.57 -14.06
CA ARG A 241 4.88 3.39 -13.05
C ARG A 241 5.80 4.42 -13.71
N PHE A 242 5.72 5.68 -13.31
CA PHE A 242 6.50 6.77 -13.89
C PHE A 242 7.40 7.38 -12.83
N ASN A 243 8.71 7.42 -13.08
CA ASN A 243 9.68 7.96 -12.15
C ASN A 243 9.88 9.45 -12.42
N TYR A 244 9.87 10.26 -11.36
CA TYR A 244 10.13 11.69 -11.43
C TYR A 244 11.00 12.15 -10.26
N THR A 245 11.60 13.32 -10.42
CA THR A 245 12.35 14.02 -9.38
C THR A 245 11.44 15.01 -8.69
N MET A 246 11.28 14.89 -7.37
CA MET A 246 10.63 15.89 -6.55
C MET A 246 11.49 17.14 -6.39
N TYR A 247 10.89 18.23 -5.91
CA TYR A 247 11.53 19.53 -5.73
C TYR A 247 12.69 19.51 -4.71
N ASP A 248 12.69 18.53 -3.80
CA ASP A 248 13.76 18.27 -2.83
C ASP A 248 14.88 17.38 -3.42
N VAL A 249 14.89 17.16 -4.75
CA VAL A 249 15.85 16.30 -5.47
C VAL A 249 15.71 14.82 -5.10
N HIS A 250 14.63 14.44 -4.41
CA HIS A 250 14.34 13.04 -4.15
C HIS A 250 13.66 12.39 -5.35
N ARG A 251 13.82 11.07 -5.48
CA ARG A 251 13.14 10.29 -6.52
C ARG A 251 11.81 9.78 -5.99
N ALA A 252 10.76 9.99 -6.76
CA ALA A 252 9.41 9.52 -6.48
C ALA A 252 8.83 8.83 -7.72
N GLN A 253 7.70 8.14 -7.51
CA GLN A 253 7.08 7.33 -8.54
C GLN A 253 5.56 7.49 -8.52
N ASP A 254 5.00 7.85 -9.67
CA ASP A 254 3.55 7.89 -9.88
C ASP A 254 3.08 6.56 -10.44
N ILE A 255 1.93 6.08 -9.94
CA ILE A 255 1.37 4.79 -10.28
C ILE A 255 0.05 5.02 -11.00
N VAL A 256 -0.04 4.52 -12.23
CA VAL A 256 -1.25 4.54 -13.05
C VAL A 256 -1.82 3.12 -13.11
N ASN A 257 -3.08 2.98 -12.71
CA ASN A 257 -3.81 1.72 -12.82
C ASN A 257 -5.21 1.98 -13.42
N PRO A 258 -5.47 1.56 -14.67
CA PRO A 258 -6.73 1.77 -15.38
C PRO A 258 -7.98 1.25 -14.66
N CYS A 259 -7.82 0.22 -13.82
CA CYS A 259 -8.92 -0.42 -13.09
C CYS A 259 -9.24 0.25 -11.74
N THR A 260 -8.59 1.37 -11.41
CA THR A 260 -8.74 2.06 -10.11
C THR A 260 -9.07 3.54 -10.30
N SER A 261 -9.26 4.27 -9.20
CA SER A 261 -9.39 5.74 -9.22
C SER A 261 -8.13 6.46 -9.73
N HIS A 262 -6.96 5.80 -9.70
CA HIS A 262 -5.68 6.32 -10.20
C HIS A 262 -5.51 6.01 -11.69
N CYS A 263 -6.53 6.29 -12.50
CA CYS A 263 -6.53 6.07 -13.94
C CYS A 263 -6.41 7.37 -14.76
N ASN A 264 -6.53 8.54 -14.14
CA ASN A 264 -6.44 9.82 -14.82
C ASN A 264 -5.00 10.35 -14.81
N VAL A 265 -4.59 10.93 -15.93
CA VAL A 265 -3.26 11.51 -16.13
C VAL A 265 -3.37 12.97 -16.55
N MET A 266 -2.38 13.76 -16.16
CA MET A 266 -2.18 15.15 -16.55
C MET A 266 -0.81 15.24 -17.21
N VAL A 267 -0.75 15.77 -18.43
CA VAL A 267 0.48 15.86 -19.21
C VAL A 267 0.65 17.30 -19.69
N LEU A 268 1.89 17.77 -19.78
CA LEU A 268 2.19 19.09 -20.34
C LEU A 268 1.86 19.11 -21.84
N SER A 269 1.11 20.12 -22.28
CA SER A 269 0.85 20.32 -23.71
C SER A 269 2.15 20.59 -24.47
N SER A 270 2.26 20.08 -25.70
CA SER A 270 3.44 20.30 -26.56
C SER A 270 3.39 21.62 -27.33
N ASP A 271 2.22 22.28 -27.38
CA ASP A 271 2.09 23.59 -28.00
C ASP A 271 2.60 24.68 -27.06
N ASN A 272 3.68 25.35 -27.49
CA ASN A 272 4.25 26.53 -26.83
C ASN A 272 3.43 27.81 -27.06
N ASP A 273 2.30 27.72 -27.78
CA ASP A 273 1.41 28.86 -28.02
C ASP A 273 0.58 29.17 -26.77
N MET A 274 1.25 29.81 -25.82
CA MET A 274 0.68 30.53 -24.69
C MET A 274 -0.10 31.75 -25.21
N GLY A 275 -1.24 31.51 -25.88
CA GLY A 275 -2.30 32.50 -25.94
C GLY A 275 -2.86 32.72 -24.53
N LEU A 276 -3.28 33.93 -24.21
CA LEU A 276 -3.78 34.36 -22.88
C LEU A 276 -4.95 33.52 -22.31
N GLU A 277 -5.43 32.50 -23.01
CA GLU A 277 -6.65 31.71 -22.75
C GLU A 277 -6.41 30.18 -22.83
N GLY A 278 -5.18 29.71 -23.05
CA GLY A 278 -4.85 28.30 -23.26
C GLY A 278 -4.55 27.50 -21.99
N HIS A 279 -5.08 26.28 -21.89
CA HIS A 279 -4.77 25.32 -20.81
C HIS A 279 -3.37 24.73 -21.01
N ARG A 280 -2.45 24.97 -20.06
CA ARG A 280 -1.05 24.48 -20.11
C ARG A 280 -0.94 22.95 -20.07
N PHE A 281 -1.92 22.30 -19.46
CA PHE A 281 -1.95 20.85 -19.28
C PHE A 281 -3.11 20.24 -20.05
N ILE A 282 -2.86 19.04 -20.57
CA ILE A 282 -3.89 18.17 -21.13
C ILE A 282 -4.19 17.05 -20.14
N TYR A 283 -5.45 16.64 -20.11
CA TYR A 283 -5.95 15.68 -19.14
C TYR A 283 -6.59 14.50 -19.86
N GLY A 284 -6.46 13.30 -19.32
CA GLY A 284 -7.07 12.13 -19.93
C GLY A 284 -7.20 10.94 -18.99
N LYS A 285 -8.09 10.02 -19.35
CA LYS A 285 -8.27 8.75 -18.67
C LYS A 285 -7.51 7.65 -19.38
N VAL A 286 -6.64 6.96 -18.66
CA VAL A 286 -5.98 5.76 -19.16
C VAL A 286 -6.96 4.60 -19.12
N LEU A 287 -7.26 4.06 -20.30
CA LEU A 287 -8.15 2.91 -20.49
C LEU A 287 -7.42 1.58 -20.37
N GLY A 288 -6.14 1.55 -20.75
CA GLY A 288 -5.32 0.34 -20.65
C GLY A 288 -3.82 0.62 -20.81
N VAL A 289 -3.01 -0.25 -20.22
CA VAL A 289 -1.55 -0.24 -20.35
C VAL A 289 -1.15 -1.44 -21.18
N TYR A 290 -0.38 -1.22 -22.24
CA TYR A 290 -0.01 -2.28 -23.17
C TYR A 290 1.45 -2.21 -23.57
N HIS A 291 2.00 -3.35 -23.96
CA HIS A 291 3.17 -3.38 -24.82
C HIS A 291 2.94 -4.31 -26.00
N VAL A 292 3.71 -4.08 -27.06
CA VAL A 292 3.74 -4.89 -28.27
C VAL A 292 5.17 -5.19 -28.67
N ASN A 293 5.37 -6.33 -29.32
CA ASN A 293 6.61 -6.63 -30.00
C ASN A 293 6.44 -6.29 -31.48
N VAL A 294 7.25 -5.37 -31.98
CA VAL A 294 7.14 -4.81 -33.31
C VAL A 294 8.36 -5.22 -34.13
N ILE A 295 8.11 -5.69 -35.34
CA ILE A 295 9.15 -5.96 -36.34
C ILE A 295 9.02 -4.86 -37.39
N TYR A 296 10.11 -4.14 -37.60
CA TYR A 296 10.21 -3.13 -38.65
C TYR A 296 10.77 -3.79 -39.93
N VAL A 297 10.16 -3.52 -41.08
CA VAL A 297 10.49 -4.11 -42.39
C VAL A 297 10.71 -3.00 -43.43
N GLY A 298 11.00 -1.78 -42.97
CA GLY A 298 11.23 -0.63 -43.86
C GLY A 298 12.66 -0.50 -44.34
N VAL A 299 12.91 0.57 -45.10
CA VAL A 299 14.23 0.88 -45.69
C VAL A 299 15.23 1.20 -44.57
N GLY A 300 16.42 0.63 -44.64
CA GLY A 300 17.48 0.81 -43.62
C GLY A 300 17.51 -0.24 -42.51
N MET A 301 16.66 -1.29 -42.59
CA MET A 301 16.72 -2.43 -41.67
C MET A 301 17.86 -3.40 -42.00
N ILE A 302 18.56 -3.83 -40.96
CA ILE A 302 19.59 -4.87 -41.02
C ILE A 302 19.07 -6.17 -40.40
N ASP A 303 18.31 -6.10 -39.29
CA ASP A 303 17.89 -7.27 -38.51
C ASP A 303 16.37 -7.29 -38.20
N PHE A 304 15.72 -8.44 -38.33
CA PHE A 304 14.30 -8.66 -38.00
C PHE A 304 14.04 -8.91 -36.51
N ILE A 305 14.84 -8.29 -35.63
CA ILE A 305 14.73 -8.48 -34.19
C ILE A 305 13.46 -7.77 -33.68
N PRO A 306 12.55 -8.46 -32.97
CA PRO A 306 11.36 -7.83 -32.43
C PRO A 306 11.73 -6.77 -31.38
N LEU A 307 11.32 -5.52 -31.63
CA LEU A 307 11.47 -4.41 -30.72
C LEU A 307 10.24 -4.31 -29.81
N ARG A 308 10.46 -4.30 -28.50
CA ARG A 308 9.38 -4.05 -27.54
C ARG A 308 9.05 -2.56 -27.49
N VAL A 309 7.79 -2.22 -27.71
CA VAL A 309 7.28 -0.85 -27.59
C VAL A 309 6.13 -0.82 -26.59
N GLU A 310 6.23 0.09 -25.63
CA GLU A 310 5.26 0.29 -24.56
C GLU A 310 4.40 1.53 -24.85
N PHE A 311 3.10 1.43 -24.57
CA PHE A 311 2.17 2.53 -24.80
C PHE A 311 0.96 2.47 -23.85
N LEU A 312 0.34 3.63 -23.65
CA LEU A 312 -0.92 3.77 -22.93
C LEU A 312 -2.05 4.01 -23.94
N TRP A 313 -3.19 3.37 -23.73
CA TRP A 313 -4.43 3.74 -24.40
C TRP A 313 -5.16 4.77 -23.55
N VAL A 314 -5.32 5.98 -24.09
CA VAL A 314 -5.84 7.13 -23.34
C VAL A 314 -7.04 7.73 -24.04
N HIS A 315 -8.08 8.02 -23.27
CA HIS A 315 -9.22 8.81 -23.67
C HIS A 315 -9.05 10.24 -23.13
N TRP A 316 -8.74 11.18 -24.01
CA TRP A 316 -8.44 12.57 -23.64
C TRP A 316 -9.72 13.35 -23.31
N TYR A 317 -9.60 14.27 -22.36
CA TYR A 317 -10.66 15.19 -21.95
C TYR A 317 -10.54 16.53 -22.67
N GLU A 318 -11.66 17.19 -22.85
CA GLU A 318 -11.70 18.55 -23.36
C GLU A 318 -11.78 19.54 -22.21
N PRO A 319 -10.88 20.54 -22.15
CA PRO A 319 -11.03 21.62 -21.19
C PRO A 319 -12.23 22.50 -21.53
N MET A 320 -12.97 22.94 -20.52
CA MET A 320 -14.01 23.95 -20.69
C MET A 320 -13.37 25.34 -20.78
N GLU A 321 -13.99 26.25 -21.54
CA GLU A 321 -13.53 27.64 -21.78
C GLU A 321 -13.43 28.48 -20.49
N GLN A 322 -13.94 28.00 -19.36
CA GLN A 322 -13.85 28.69 -18.09
C GLN A 322 -12.41 28.59 -17.55
N VAL A 323 -11.64 29.65 -17.77
CA VAL A 323 -10.25 29.78 -17.29
C VAL A 323 -10.26 29.68 -15.77
N SER A 324 -9.62 28.65 -15.24
CA SER A 324 -9.32 28.61 -13.82
C SER A 324 -8.19 29.60 -13.55
N SER A 325 -8.44 30.58 -12.68
CA SER A 325 -7.40 31.50 -12.21
C SER A 325 -7.07 31.18 -10.77
N TRP A 326 -5.83 31.46 -10.38
CA TRP A 326 -5.44 31.47 -8.97
C TRP A 326 -6.41 32.31 -8.12
N ASP A 327 -6.91 33.41 -8.70
CA ASP A 327 -7.85 34.33 -8.05
C ASP A 327 -9.22 33.69 -7.78
N THR A 328 -9.65 32.72 -8.59
CA THR A 328 -10.93 32.03 -8.40
C THR A 328 -10.80 30.78 -7.53
N SER A 329 -9.58 30.29 -7.28
CA SER A 329 -9.32 29.06 -6.50
C SER A 329 -10.14 27.84 -6.97
N THR A 330 -10.51 27.82 -8.24
CA THR A 330 -11.26 26.74 -8.87
C THR A 330 -10.31 25.83 -9.64
N LEU A 331 -10.56 24.52 -9.65
CA LEU A 331 -9.83 23.59 -10.53
C LEU A 331 -10.34 23.71 -11.98
N ASP A 332 -9.48 23.32 -12.93
CA ASP A 332 -9.86 23.18 -14.34
C ASP A 332 -11.09 22.30 -14.49
N ARG A 333 -12.10 22.81 -15.19
CA ARG A 333 -13.30 22.06 -15.52
C ARG A 333 -13.09 21.35 -16.84
N LEU A 334 -13.32 20.05 -16.83
CA LEU A 334 -13.11 19.16 -17.97
C LEU A 334 -14.43 18.52 -18.36
N ARG A 335 -14.62 18.26 -19.65
CA ARG A 335 -15.74 17.50 -20.18
C ARG A 335 -15.25 16.30 -20.98
N PHE A 336 -16.11 15.29 -21.04
CA PHE A 336 -15.93 14.22 -22.01
C PHE A 336 -16.27 14.76 -23.40
N PRO A 337 -15.44 14.48 -24.40
CA PRO A 337 -15.77 14.72 -25.80
C PRO A 337 -17.10 14.04 -26.14
N PRO A 338 -17.98 14.67 -26.92
CA PRO A 338 -19.21 14.02 -27.38
C PRO A 338 -18.87 12.74 -28.15
N MET A 339 -19.60 11.67 -27.85
CA MET A 339 -19.37 10.33 -28.42
C MET A 339 -20.10 10.14 -29.75
N ASP A 340 -21.07 11.00 -30.04
CA ASP A 340 -21.86 11.01 -31.26
C ASP A 340 -21.50 12.25 -32.09
N ASP A 341 -20.98 12.03 -33.29
CA ASP A 341 -21.27 12.94 -34.39
C ASP A 341 -22.67 12.53 -34.88
N GLU A 342 -23.71 13.31 -34.56
CA GLU A 342 -24.93 13.24 -35.37
C GLU A 342 -24.55 13.69 -36.78
N SER A 343 -24.41 12.74 -37.70
CA SER A 343 -24.34 12.96 -39.14
C SER A 343 -24.95 11.79 -39.88
#